data_AF-A0A6A4EYW6-F1
#
_entry.id   AF-A0A6A4EYW6-F1
#
_cell.length_a   1.000
_cell.length_b   1.000
_cell.length_c   1.000
_cell.angle_alpha   90.00
_cell.angle_beta   90.00
_cell.angle_gamma   90.00
#
_symmetry.space_group_name_H-M   'P 1'
#
loop_
_entity.id
_entity.type
_entity.pdbx_description
1 polymer ?
#
loop_
_entity_poly.entity_id
_entity_poly.type
_entity_poly.pdbx_seq_one_letter_code
_entity_poly.pdbx_strand_id
1 'polypeptide(L)' 'MVVGWICKKQSSVALSTMEAEFVAASEVTAGMLGIVELLSEIGIKVKVSYKLHVDN' A
#
# COMPACT_ATOMS: atom_id res chain seq x y z
N MET A 1 -5.59 -16.33 11.11
CA MET A 1 -5.00 -15.08 10.61
C MET A 1 -4.44 -15.38 9.23
N VAL A 2 -5.03 -14.83 8.16
CA VAL A 2 -4.54 -15.07 6.79
C VAL A 2 -3.50 -14.00 6.50
N VAL A 3 -2.26 -14.41 6.29
CA VAL A 3 -1.19 -13.53 5.80
C VAL A 3 -1.13 -13.71 4.29
N GLY A 4 -1.52 -12.68 3.55
CA GLY A 4 -1.34 -12.63 2.10
C GLY A 4 0.03 -12.04 1.77
N TRP A 5 0.70 -12.59 0.76
CA TRP A 5 1.94 -12.03 0.23
C TRP A 5 1.70 -11.57 -1.21
N ILE A 6 2.20 -10.39 -1.55
CA ILE A 6 2.18 -9.85 -2.91
C ILE A 6 3.60 -9.48 -3.30
N CYS A 7 4.03 -9.94 -4.47
CA CYS A 7 5.27 -9.52 -5.11
C CYS A 7 4.89 -8.84 -6.43
N LYS A 8 5.22 -7.56 -6.57
CA LYS A 8 4.95 -6.77 -7.77
C LYS A 8 6.23 -6.07 -8.20
N LYS A 9 6.54 -6.11 -9.49
CA LYS A 9 7.65 -5.34 -10.06
C LYS A 9 7.27 -3.86 -10.09
N GLN A 10 8.15 -2.99 -9.60
CA GLN A 10 7.94 -1.54 -9.69
C GLN A 10 7.86 -1.10 -11.15
N SER A 11 6.96 -0.15 -11.40
CA SER A 11 6.73 0.39 -12.74
C SER A 11 7.80 1.40 -13.16
N SER A 12 8.52 1.98 -12.20
CA SER A 12 9.63 2.90 -12.41
C SER A 12 10.99 2.22 -12.19
N VAL A 13 12.03 2.84 -12.76
CA VAL A 13 13.43 2.52 -12.45
C VAL A 13 13.87 3.50 -11.37
N ALA A 14 14.15 2.99 -10.17
CA ALA A 14 14.69 3.78 -9.08
C ALA A 14 16.21 3.95 -9.23
N LEU A 15 16.73 5.12 -8.88
CA LEU A 15 18.16 5.44 -8.92
C LEU A 15 18.87 5.11 -7.61
N SER A 16 18.12 4.84 -6.53
CA SER A 16 18.65 4.38 -5.25
C SER A 16 17.71 3.38 -4.58
N THR A 17 18.24 2.62 -3.61
CA THR A 17 17.43 1.70 -2.78
C THR A 17 16.35 2.44 -2.00
N MET A 18 16.68 3.59 -1.41
CA MET A 18 15.73 4.44 -0.67
C MET A 18 14.55 4.89 -1.55
N GLU A 19 14.84 5.29 -2.79
CA GLU A 19 13.80 5.66 -3.75
C GLU A 19 12.91 4.46 -4.11
N ALA A 20 13.51 3.28 -4.33
CA ALA A 20 12.76 2.06 -4.60
C ALA A 20 11.83 1.71 -3.43
N GLU A 21 12.31 1.79 -2.19
CA GLU A 21 11.52 1.49 -0.99
C GLU A 21 10.39 2.50 -0.80
N PHE A 22 10.66 3.80 -1.00
CA PHE A 22 9.64 4.85 -0.95
C PHE A 22 8.55 4.67 -2.02
N VAL A 23 8.94 4.32 -3.26
CA VAL A 23 7.99 4.05 -4.35
C VAL A 23 7.13 2.84 -4.03
N ALA A 24 7.72 1.75 -3.54
CA ALA A 24 6.96 0.56 -3.14
C ALA A 24 5.96 0.87 -2.01
N ALA A 25 6.39 1.60 -0.98
CA ALA A 25 5.53 2.03 0.11
C ALA A 25 4.37 2.91 -0.38
N SER A 26 4.65 3.81 -1.34
CA SER A 26 3.65 4.69 -1.94
C SER A 26 2.62 3.91 -2.74
N GLU A 27 3.03 2.94 -3.57
CA GLU A 27 2.10 2.08 -4.34
C GLU A 27 1.18 1.28 -3.40
N VAL A 28 1.72 0.70 -2.33
CA VAL A 28 0.93 -0.06 -1.34
C VAL A 28 -0.06 0.85 -0.62
N THR A 29 0.37 2.05 -0.23
CA THR A 29 -0.50 3.04 0.43
C THR A 29 -1.64 3.46 -0.49
N ALA A 30 -1.37 3.70 -1.77
CA ALA A 30 -2.39 4.03 -2.76
C ALA A 30 -3.42 2.89 -2.92
N GLY A 31 -2.97 1.63 -3.01
CA GLY A 31 -3.86 0.48 -3.07
C GLY A 31 -4.72 0.33 -1.81
N MET A 32 -4.14 0.58 -0.64
CA MET A 32 -4.86 0.58 0.63
C MET A 32 -5.95 1.67 0.68
N LEU A 33 -5.64 2.89 0.26
CA LEU A 33 -6.62 3.98 0.19
C LEU A 33 -7.76 3.63 -0.77
N GLY A 34 -7.46 3.07 -1.94
CA GLY A 34 -8.49 2.63 -2.88
C GLY A 34 -9.45 1.58 -2.30
N ILE A 35 -8.95 0.66 -1.46
CA ILE A 35 -9.80 -0.31 -0.75
C ILE A 35 -10.68 0.40 0.28
N VAL A 36 -10.15 1.39 1.00
CA VAL A 36 -10.92 2.17 1.98
C VAL A 36 -12.05 2.95 1.28
N GLU A 37 -11.74 3.59 0.16
CA GLU A 37 -12.73 4.31 -0.66
C GLU A 37 -13.81 3.36 -1.16
N LEU A 38 -13.44 2.21 -1.73
CA LEU A 38 -14.39 1.19 -2.21
C LEU A 38 -15.31 0.70 -1.09
N LEU A 39 -14.77 0.42 0.10
CA LEU A 39 -15.57 -0.01 1.24
C LEU A 39 -16.53 1.10 1.71
N SER A 40 -16.06 2.36 1.68
CA SER A 40 -16.88 3.52 2.00
C SER A 40 -18.03 3.70 1.00
N GLU A 41 -17.79 3.49 -0.31
CA GLU A 41 -18.82 3.54 -1.36
C GLU A 41 -19.91 2.48 -1.16
N ILE A 42 -19.53 1.29 -0.66
CA ILE A 42 -20.47 0.20 -0.36
C ILE A 42 -21.22 0.45 0.98
N GLY A 43 -20.93 1.55 1.68
CA GLY A 43 -21.58 1.94 2.94
C GLY A 43 -20.98 1.30 4.18
N ILE A 44 -19.79 0.70 4.07
CA ILE A 44 -19.07 0.11 5.20
C ILE A 44 -18.22 1.21 5.85
N LYS A 45 -18.51 1.51 7.13
CA LYS A 45 -17.71 2.47 7.90
C LYS A 45 -16.35 1.87 8.23
N VAL A 46 -15.33 2.33 7.52
CA VAL A 46 -13.94 1.96 7.76
C VAL A 46 -13.32 2.84 8.84
N LYS A 47 -12.71 2.24 9.87
CA LYS A 47 -11.93 2.95 10.89
C LYS A 47 -10.48 3.11 10.38
N VAL A 48 -10.03 4.34 10.19
CA VAL A 48 -8.83 4.72 9.42
C VAL A 48 -7.48 4.44 10.13
N SER A 49 -7.40 3.49 11.07
CA SER A 49 -6.12 3.16 11.72
C SER A 49 -5.45 2.00 11.02
N TYR A 50 -4.75 2.32 9.93
CA TYR A 50 -3.91 1.36 9.23
C TYR A 50 -2.45 1.68 9.47
N LYS A 51 -1.67 0.66 9.83
CA LYS A 51 -0.24 0.78 10.06
C LYS A 51 0.51 0.10 8.91
N LEU A 52 1.19 0.91 8.11
CA LEU A 52 2.15 0.41 7.12
C LEU A 52 3.53 0.36 7.79
N HIS A 53 4.17 -0.80 7.70
CA HIS A 53 5.56 -0.98 8.11
C HIS A 53 6.42 -1.05 6.85
N VAL A 54 7.42 -0.17 6.76
CA VAL A 54 8.39 -0.13 5.66
C VAL A 54 9.77 -0.27 6.30
N ASP A 55 10.59 -1.15 5.75
CA ASP A 55 12.00 -1.31 6.12
C ASP A 55 12.80 -0.39 5.18
N ASN A 56 13.45 0.63 5.73
CA ASN A 56 14.36 1.57 5.06
C ASN A 56 15.45 1.99 6.05
#